data_AF-A0A955RE08-F1
#
_entry.id   AF-A0A955RE08-F1
#
_cell.length_a   1.000
_cell.length_b   1.000
_cell.length_c   1.000
_cell.angle_alpha   90.00
_cell.angle_beta   90.00
_cell.angle_gamma   90.00
#
_symmetry.space_group_name_H-M   'P 1'
#
loop_
_entity.id
_entity.type
_entity.pdbx_description
1 polymer ?
#
loop_
_entity_poly.entity_id
_entity_poly.type
_entity_poly.pdbx_seq_one_letter_code
_entity_poly.pdbx_strand_id
1 'polypeptide(L)'
;MSVEITLDARETTNLALTHAGVPLVDAVRVRNLGADRIEGACLVLELGPDLGLPVRRELPPLHPGEVVEIEAVELVLPVERLRTVVEAEQARLSCRLMVGEEVVGATERPVEVLAWNEWAGNRAPPALIAVFVTPNHPVVATVLRRVRDRLGEGGDPAIDGYQRRSPARARAQIVALYETLQSFDLTYVGVPASFEAVGQKVRLPDMVLAEGLGNCLDVSLLVAACLEQMGMHPLIVMLQGHAFPGAWLVDDR
;
A
#
# COMPACT_ATOMS: atom_id res chain seq x y z
N MET A 1 24.04 24.99 -22.50
CA MET A 1 22.58 24.91 -22.25
C MET A 1 22.38 24.86 -20.74
N SER A 2 21.38 25.54 -20.19
CA SER A 2 21.06 25.50 -18.76
C SER A 2 19.60 25.07 -18.62
N VAL A 3 19.35 24.05 -17.79
CA VAL A 3 18.04 23.45 -17.61
C VAL A 3 17.80 23.21 -16.13
N GLU A 4 16.58 23.47 -15.69
CA GLU A 4 16.09 23.09 -14.37
C GLU A 4 15.10 21.93 -14.52
N ILE A 5 15.31 20.86 -13.74
CA ILE A 5 14.41 19.70 -13.68
C ILE A 5 13.84 19.62 -12.27
N THR A 6 12.51 19.64 -12.17
CA THR A 6 11.79 19.44 -10.91
C THR A 6 11.02 18.13 -10.96
N LEU A 7 11.28 17.26 -9.97
CA LEU A 7 10.55 16.01 -9.76
C LEU A 7 9.47 16.21 -8.70
N ASP A 8 8.23 15.88 -9.06
CA ASP A 8 7.13 15.65 -8.13
C ASP A 8 6.96 14.14 -7.98
N ALA A 9 7.51 13.61 -6.90
CA ALA A 9 7.63 12.18 -6.67
C ALA A 9 7.52 11.86 -5.19
N ARG A 10 6.99 10.67 -4.88
CA ARG A 10 6.92 10.15 -3.51
C ARG A 10 8.32 9.82 -3.00
N GLU A 11 8.47 9.97 -1.69
CA GLU A 11 9.70 9.57 -0.99
C GLU A 11 9.80 8.05 -0.81
N THR A 12 8.69 7.32 -0.99
CA THR A 12 8.65 5.86 -0.78
C THR A 12 7.89 5.11 -1.86
N THR A 13 8.24 3.83 -2.03
CA THR A 13 7.50 2.85 -2.83
C THR A 13 7.61 1.47 -2.21
N ASN A 14 6.73 0.53 -2.58
CA ASN A 14 6.87 -0.90 -2.31
C ASN A 14 5.89 -1.73 -3.15
N LEU A 15 5.81 -3.02 -2.82
CA LEU A 15 4.87 -3.95 -3.44
C LEU A 15 3.41 -3.50 -3.30
N ALA A 16 2.99 -3.04 -2.11
CA ALA A 16 1.60 -2.63 -1.87
C ALA A 16 1.21 -1.41 -2.70
N LEU A 17 2.07 -0.38 -2.76
CA LEU A 17 1.86 0.82 -3.58
C LEU A 17 1.78 0.47 -5.07
N THR A 18 2.70 -0.38 -5.55
CA THR A 18 2.71 -0.87 -6.94
C THR A 18 1.44 -1.65 -7.26
N HIS A 19 1.01 -2.54 -6.37
CA HIS A 19 -0.21 -3.34 -6.55
C HIS A 19 -1.48 -2.49 -6.56
N ALA A 20 -1.52 -1.42 -5.74
CA ALA A 20 -2.63 -0.48 -5.70
C ALA A 20 -2.61 0.56 -6.86
N GLY A 21 -1.62 0.49 -7.76
CA GLY A 21 -1.49 1.43 -8.87
C GLY A 21 -1.15 2.86 -8.43
N VAL A 22 -0.52 3.02 -7.26
CA VAL A 22 -0.10 4.34 -6.77
C VAL A 22 1.23 4.72 -7.43
N PRO A 23 1.28 5.78 -8.26
CA PRO A 23 2.49 6.16 -8.97
C PRO A 23 3.57 6.70 -8.01
N LEU A 24 4.82 6.37 -8.31
CA LEU A 24 5.99 6.96 -7.63
C LEU A 24 6.26 8.38 -8.10
N VAL A 25 6.07 8.66 -9.39
CA VAL A 25 6.30 9.98 -10.00
C VAL A 25 4.98 10.54 -10.50
N ASP A 26 4.49 11.58 -9.84
CA ASP A 26 3.26 12.26 -10.19
C ASP A 26 3.48 13.21 -11.37
N ALA A 27 4.60 13.95 -11.39
CA ALA A 27 4.98 14.80 -12.51
C ALA A 27 6.49 15.08 -12.61
N VAL A 28 6.95 15.41 -13.82
CA VAL A 28 8.26 16.02 -14.04
C VAL A 28 8.10 17.34 -14.80
N ARG A 29 8.71 18.40 -14.27
CA ARG A 29 8.78 19.69 -14.94
C ARG A 29 10.20 19.96 -15.43
N VAL A 30 10.32 20.36 -16.68
CA VAL A 30 11.60 20.72 -17.29
C VAL A 30 11.51 22.15 -17.80
N ARG A 31 12.38 23.02 -17.30
CA ARG A 31 12.46 24.42 -17.68
C ARG A 31 13.76 24.73 -18.40
N ASN A 32 13.67 25.34 -19.57
CA ASN A 32 14.85 25.86 -20.27
C ASN A 32 15.26 27.21 -19.67
N LEU A 33 16.43 27.25 -19.03
CA LEU A 33 17.03 28.47 -18.46
C LEU A 33 18.07 29.11 -19.40
N GLY A 34 18.38 28.45 -20.51
CA GLY A 34 19.33 28.93 -21.51
C GLY A 34 18.73 29.96 -22.48
N ALA A 35 19.61 30.55 -23.30
CA ALA A 35 19.22 31.50 -24.34
C ALA A 35 18.84 30.81 -25.67
N ASP A 36 19.22 29.53 -25.85
CA ASP A 36 19.00 28.77 -27.07
C ASP A 36 17.79 27.83 -26.92
N ARG A 37 17.12 27.56 -28.04
CA ARG A 37 16.07 26.55 -28.13
C ARG A 37 16.68 25.15 -28.00
N ILE A 38 16.02 24.28 -27.23
CA ILE A 38 16.41 22.87 -27.08
C ILE A 38 15.50 22.03 -27.98
N GLU A 39 16.10 21.23 -28.85
CA GLU A 39 15.39 20.33 -29.78
C GLU A 39 15.90 18.89 -29.62
N GLY A 40 15.06 17.89 -29.91
CA GLY A 40 15.44 16.48 -29.82
C GLY A 40 15.75 16.01 -28.39
N ALA A 41 15.13 16.64 -27.39
CA ALA A 41 15.33 16.33 -25.99
C ALA A 41 14.58 15.04 -25.60
N CYS A 42 15.24 14.19 -24.80
CA CYS A 42 14.67 12.96 -24.27
C CYS A 42 14.90 12.90 -22.75
N LEU A 43 13.81 12.86 -21.99
CA LEU A 43 13.85 12.67 -20.55
C LEU A 43 13.99 11.17 -20.24
N VAL A 44 14.92 10.84 -19.36
CA VAL A 44 15.22 9.48 -18.91
C VAL A 44 15.04 9.41 -17.40
N LEU A 45 14.05 8.66 -16.94
CA LEU A 45 13.83 8.37 -15.52
C LEU A 45 14.25 6.95 -15.19
N GLU A 46 14.85 6.76 -14.03
CA GLU A 46 15.33 5.45 -13.58
C GLU A 46 15.28 5.39 -12.05
N LEU A 47 14.71 4.32 -11.51
CA LEU A 47 14.83 3.97 -10.09
C LEU A 47 15.84 2.83 -9.98
N GLY A 48 16.90 3.03 -9.20
CA GLY A 48 17.96 2.03 -9.04
C GLY A 48 18.46 1.89 -7.60
N PRO A 49 19.24 0.83 -7.32
CA PRO A 49 19.63 -0.24 -8.24
C PRO A 49 18.54 -1.31 -8.43
N ASP A 50 18.50 -1.95 -9.60
CA ASP A 50 17.69 -3.14 -9.92
C ASP A 50 16.16 -3.02 -9.73
N LEU A 51 15.60 -1.81 -9.90
CA LEU A 51 14.17 -1.52 -9.68
C LEU A 51 13.41 -1.19 -10.97
N GLY A 52 13.85 -1.79 -12.08
CA GLY A 52 13.19 -1.68 -13.38
C GLY A 52 14.10 -1.09 -14.44
N LEU A 53 13.58 -1.02 -15.66
CA LEU A 53 14.30 -0.40 -16.78
C LEU A 53 14.05 1.11 -16.79
N PRO A 54 15.03 1.91 -17.27
CA PRO A 54 14.82 3.34 -17.45
C PRO A 54 13.64 3.63 -18.39
N VAL A 55 12.80 4.58 -18.01
CA VAL A 55 11.68 5.08 -18.82
C VAL A 55 12.13 6.30 -19.60
N ARG A 56 11.81 6.31 -20.90
CA ARG A 56 12.16 7.40 -21.81
C ARG A 56 10.92 8.15 -22.28
N ARG A 57 11.00 9.48 -22.33
CA ARG A 57 9.96 10.37 -22.85
C ARG A 57 10.59 11.45 -23.71
N GLU A 58 10.22 11.48 -24.99
CA GLU A 58 10.60 12.57 -25.89
C GLU A 58 9.87 13.84 -25.47
N LEU A 59 10.58 14.97 -25.49
CA LEU A 59 10.01 16.28 -25.19
C LEU A 59 9.75 17.05 -26.48
N PRO A 60 8.69 17.87 -26.51
CA PRO A 60 8.56 18.89 -27.55
C PRO A 60 9.76 19.86 -27.48
N PRO A 61 10.05 20.59 -28.58
CA PRO A 61 11.06 21.65 -28.56
C PRO A 61 10.78 22.67 -27.45
N LEU A 62 11.80 23.04 -26.70
CA LEU A 62 11.71 23.93 -25.54
C LEU A 62 12.38 25.28 -25.85
N HIS A 63 11.58 26.33 -25.95
CA HIS A 63 12.06 27.70 -26.13
C HIS A 63 12.70 28.26 -24.84
N PRO A 64 13.55 29.29 -24.94
CA PRO A 64 14.12 29.97 -23.76
C PRO A 64 13.03 30.40 -22.77
N GLY A 65 13.16 29.99 -21.51
CA GLY A 65 12.21 30.28 -20.43
C GLY A 65 10.97 29.38 -20.39
N GLU A 66 10.73 28.55 -21.40
CA GLU A 66 9.58 27.64 -21.46
C GLU A 66 9.69 26.49 -20.45
N VAL A 67 8.54 26.03 -19.98
CA VAL A 67 8.39 24.89 -19.08
C VAL A 67 7.50 23.86 -19.76
N VAL A 68 7.96 22.61 -19.80
CA VAL A 68 7.11 21.46 -20.12
C VAL A 68 6.87 20.64 -18.86
N GLU A 69 5.63 20.20 -18.69
CA GLU A 69 5.21 19.31 -17.62
C GLU A 69 4.79 17.97 -18.22
N ILE A 70 5.27 16.89 -17.61
CA ILE A 70 4.95 15.52 -17.99
C ILE A 70 4.30 14.87 -16.78
N GLU A 71 3.00 14.63 -16.90
CA GLU A 71 2.21 14.00 -15.85
C GLU A 71 2.38 12.48 -15.87
N ALA A 72 2.25 11.87 -14.68
CA ALA A 72 2.15 10.44 -14.44
C ALA A 72 3.20 9.59 -15.21
N VAL A 73 4.48 9.81 -14.91
CA VAL A 73 5.55 9.01 -15.52
C VAL A 73 5.60 7.62 -14.88
N GLU A 74 5.01 6.65 -15.57
CA GLU A 74 4.90 5.28 -15.10
C GLU A 74 6.26 4.55 -15.12
N LEU A 75 6.85 4.36 -13.94
CA LEU A 75 7.98 3.46 -13.71
C LEU A 75 7.45 2.06 -13.41
N VAL A 76 7.74 1.10 -14.30
CA VAL A 76 7.33 -0.29 -14.12
C VAL A 76 8.31 -0.98 -13.17
N LEU A 77 7.91 -1.11 -11.90
CA LEU A 77 8.73 -1.74 -10.87
C LEU A 77 8.58 -3.27 -10.92
N PRO A 78 9.69 -4.03 -10.83
CA PRO A 78 9.65 -5.49 -10.89
C PRO A 78 9.03 -6.09 -9.63
N VAL A 79 7.81 -6.63 -9.75
CA VAL A 79 7.05 -7.24 -8.64
C VAL A 79 7.86 -8.30 -7.90
N GLU A 80 8.55 -9.19 -8.63
CA GLU A 80 9.36 -10.26 -8.01
C GLU A 80 10.50 -9.70 -7.17
N ARG A 81 11.10 -8.58 -7.56
CA ARG A 81 12.13 -7.90 -6.77
C ARG A 81 11.55 -7.21 -5.53
N LEU A 82 10.38 -6.59 -5.67
CA LEU A 82 9.70 -5.93 -4.54
C LEU A 82 9.26 -6.96 -3.48
N ARG A 83 8.92 -8.19 -3.89
CA ARG A 83 8.59 -9.29 -2.96
C ARG A 83 9.77 -9.74 -2.09
N THR A 84 11.01 -9.54 -2.52
CA THR A 84 12.19 -9.96 -1.76
C THR A 84 12.68 -8.91 -0.75
N VAL A 85 12.11 -7.70 -0.75
CA VAL A 85 12.49 -6.62 0.18
C VAL A 85 11.94 -6.94 1.56
N VAL A 86 12.78 -7.46 2.46
CA VAL A 86 12.39 -7.83 3.84
C VAL A 86 12.57 -6.66 4.80
N GLU A 87 13.58 -5.83 4.59
CA GLU A 87 13.86 -4.59 5.32
C GLU A 87 13.84 -3.43 4.33
N ALA A 88 13.49 -2.23 4.79
CA ALA A 88 13.49 -1.05 3.92
C ALA A 88 14.90 -0.80 3.35
N GLU A 89 14.96 -0.56 2.05
CA GLU A 89 16.19 -0.33 1.30
C GLU A 89 16.21 1.08 0.71
N GLN A 90 17.40 1.64 0.55
CA GLN A 90 17.57 2.94 -0.09
C GLN A 90 17.77 2.77 -1.60
N ALA A 91 16.96 3.46 -2.38
CA ALA A 91 17.05 3.57 -3.82
C ALA A 91 17.26 5.03 -4.24
N ARG A 92 17.56 5.25 -5.52
CA ARG A 92 17.68 6.57 -6.11
C ARG A 92 16.81 6.68 -7.35
N LEU A 93 15.90 7.65 -7.33
CA LEU A 93 15.18 8.11 -8.50
C LEU A 93 16.05 9.16 -9.21
N SER A 94 16.58 8.80 -10.37
CA SER A 94 17.33 9.72 -11.22
C SER A 94 16.47 10.16 -12.39
N CYS A 95 16.61 11.43 -12.76
CA CYS A 95 15.95 12.02 -13.91
C CYS A 95 16.98 12.84 -14.69
N ARG A 96 17.20 12.46 -15.96
CA ARG A 96 18.21 13.05 -16.84
C ARG A 96 17.54 13.56 -18.10
N LEU A 97 17.88 14.76 -18.52
CA LEU A 97 17.51 15.29 -19.83
C LEU A 97 18.68 15.07 -20.79
N MET A 98 18.44 14.31 -21.85
CA MET A 98 19.41 13.99 -22.89
C MET A 98 19.11 14.79 -24.15
N VAL A 99 20.14 15.29 -24.83
CA VAL A 99 20.07 15.77 -26.22
C VAL A 99 21.11 14.98 -27.02
N GLY A 100 20.65 14.07 -27.87
CA GLY A 100 21.53 13.05 -28.43
C GLY A 100 22.13 12.16 -27.34
N GLU A 101 23.46 12.16 -27.21
CA GLU A 101 24.20 11.40 -26.19
C GLU A 101 24.63 12.26 -24.98
N GLU A 102 24.40 13.58 -25.03
CA GLU A 102 24.83 14.51 -23.99
C GLU A 102 23.74 14.69 -22.91
N VAL A 103 24.14 14.63 -21.63
CA VAL A 103 23.27 14.99 -20.49
C VAL A 103 23.29 16.51 -20.34
N VAL A 104 22.19 17.19 -20.68
CA VAL A 104 22.08 18.66 -20.59
C VAL A 104 21.48 19.15 -19.27
N GLY A 105 20.91 18.24 -18.48
CA GLY A 105 20.39 18.51 -17.14
C GLY A 105 20.12 17.21 -16.40
N ALA A 106 20.26 17.21 -15.07
CA ALA A 106 19.99 16.06 -14.24
C ALA A 106 19.53 16.46 -12.83
N THR A 107 18.70 15.62 -12.24
CA THR A 107 18.35 15.68 -10.82
C THR A 107 18.19 14.26 -10.29
N GLU A 108 18.47 14.06 -9.00
CA GLU A 108 18.27 12.79 -8.33
C GLU A 108 17.63 13.01 -6.96
N ARG A 109 16.86 12.02 -6.51
CA ARG A 109 16.24 12.01 -5.18
C ARG A 109 16.36 10.62 -4.55
N PRO A 110 16.61 10.53 -3.24
CA PRO A 110 16.49 9.26 -2.54
C PRO A 110 15.02 8.80 -2.53
N VAL A 111 14.82 7.49 -2.64
CA VAL A 111 13.51 6.85 -2.48
C VAL A 111 13.71 5.65 -1.56
N GLU A 112 12.87 5.53 -0.55
CA GLU A 112 12.85 4.37 0.33
C GLU A 112 11.96 3.28 -0.28
N VAL A 113 12.54 2.12 -0.55
CA VAL A 113 11.79 0.93 -0.96
C VAL A 113 11.44 0.17 0.31
N LEU A 114 10.19 0.31 0.76
CA LEU A 114 9.72 -0.30 2.00
C LEU A 114 9.64 -1.82 1.85
N ALA A 115 9.60 -2.54 2.98
CA ALA A 115 9.42 -3.98 2.95
C ALA A 115 8.11 -4.36 2.24
N TRP A 116 8.08 -5.57 1.68
CA TRP A 116 6.95 -6.06 0.89
C TRP A 116 5.62 -6.04 1.67
N ASN A 117 5.70 -6.22 2.99
CA ASN A 117 4.56 -6.21 3.92
C ASN A 117 4.47 -4.93 4.75
N GLU A 118 5.09 -3.84 4.32
CA GLU A 118 5.09 -2.58 5.05
C GLU A 118 4.00 -1.63 4.58
N TRP A 119 3.15 -1.20 5.51
CA TRP A 119 2.20 -0.12 5.25
C TRP A 119 2.90 1.22 5.45
N ALA A 120 2.84 2.11 4.46
CA ALA A 120 3.59 3.36 4.44
C ALA A 120 3.02 4.48 5.35
N GLY A 121 1.94 4.22 6.08
CA GLY A 121 1.26 5.24 6.89
C GLY A 121 0.70 6.38 6.04
N ASN A 122 0.73 7.59 6.60
CA ASN A 122 0.28 8.83 5.93
C ASN A 122 1.18 9.27 4.76
N ARG A 123 2.30 8.58 4.49
CA ARG A 123 3.14 8.80 3.30
C ARG A 123 2.50 8.24 2.01
N ALA A 124 1.40 7.50 2.15
CA ALA A 124 0.62 6.94 1.07
C ALA A 124 -0.87 7.31 1.19
N PRO A 125 -1.68 7.11 0.13
CA PRO A 125 -3.12 7.25 0.24
C PRO A 125 -3.68 6.40 1.40
N PRO A 126 -4.56 6.94 2.27
CA PRO A 126 -5.07 6.20 3.43
C PRO A 126 -5.72 4.85 3.07
N ALA A 127 -6.35 4.77 1.90
CA ALA A 127 -6.97 3.55 1.38
C ALA A 127 -5.98 2.40 1.11
N LEU A 128 -4.67 2.66 1.04
CA LEU A 128 -3.65 1.63 0.82
C LEU A 128 -3.70 0.52 1.88
N ILE A 129 -4.14 0.84 3.10
CA ILE A 129 -4.27 -0.13 4.19
C ILE A 129 -5.16 -1.33 3.80
N ALA A 130 -6.12 -1.13 2.89
CA ALA A 130 -7.01 -2.18 2.40
C ALA A 130 -6.28 -3.29 1.65
N VAL A 131 -5.10 -3.04 1.06
CA VAL A 131 -4.27 -4.06 0.40
C VAL A 131 -3.86 -5.17 1.37
N PHE A 132 -3.76 -4.85 2.66
CA PHE A 132 -3.40 -5.81 3.70
C PHE A 132 -4.60 -6.59 4.25
N VAL A 133 -5.83 -6.23 3.86
CA VAL A 133 -7.02 -7.01 4.14
C VAL A 133 -7.05 -8.17 3.13
N THR A 134 -6.67 -9.37 3.59
CA THR A 134 -6.45 -10.55 2.73
C THR A 134 -7.50 -11.64 2.99
N PRO A 135 -8.77 -11.44 2.58
CA PRO A 135 -9.89 -12.32 2.92
C PRO A 135 -9.71 -13.74 2.36
N ASN A 136 -9.09 -13.85 1.18
CA ASN A 136 -8.82 -15.12 0.52
C ASN A 136 -7.57 -15.85 1.04
N HIS A 137 -6.91 -15.33 2.09
CA HIS A 137 -5.75 -16.02 2.67
C HIS A 137 -6.19 -17.39 3.24
N PRO A 138 -5.50 -18.51 2.97
CA PRO A 138 -5.94 -19.85 3.38
C PRO A 138 -6.22 -20.00 4.89
N VAL A 139 -5.49 -19.27 5.72
CA VAL A 139 -5.70 -19.28 7.17
C VAL A 139 -7.04 -18.66 7.58
N VAL A 140 -7.58 -17.69 6.83
CA VAL A 140 -8.89 -17.08 7.10
C VAL A 140 -9.99 -18.14 6.99
N ALA A 141 -9.90 -19.04 5.99
CA ALA A 141 -10.82 -20.17 5.88
C ALA A 141 -10.71 -21.16 7.08
N THR A 142 -9.57 -21.23 7.74
CA THR A 142 -9.39 -22.00 8.98
C THR A 142 -10.07 -21.32 10.17
N VAL A 143 -9.96 -19.99 10.27
CA VAL A 143 -10.67 -19.20 11.29
C VAL A 143 -12.18 -19.35 11.10
N LEU A 144 -12.70 -19.15 9.89
CA LEU A 144 -14.14 -19.24 9.61
C LEU A 144 -14.74 -20.62 9.91
N ARG A 145 -13.97 -21.71 9.75
CA ARG A 145 -14.43 -23.05 10.18
C ARG A 145 -14.69 -23.10 11.68
N ARG A 146 -13.82 -22.49 12.51
CA ARG A 146 -14.03 -22.40 13.96
C ARG A 146 -15.16 -21.43 14.33
N VAL A 147 -15.38 -20.37 13.54
CA VAL A 147 -16.54 -19.47 13.71
C VAL A 147 -17.85 -20.22 13.48
N ARG A 148 -17.93 -21.01 12.40
CA ARG A 148 -19.07 -21.88 12.09
C ARG A 148 -19.36 -22.83 13.24
N ASP A 149 -18.33 -23.49 13.78
CA ASP A 149 -18.48 -24.45 14.86
C ASP A 149 -19.06 -23.79 16.11
N ARG A 150 -18.56 -22.60 16.50
CA ARG A 150 -19.13 -21.80 17.60
C ARG A 150 -20.58 -21.37 17.37
N LEU A 151 -20.90 -20.88 16.17
CA LEU A 151 -22.28 -20.53 15.82
C LEU A 151 -23.21 -21.76 15.90
N GLY A 152 -22.69 -22.95 15.59
CA GLY A 152 -23.39 -24.22 15.70
C GLY A 152 -23.75 -24.60 17.13
N GLU A 153 -22.95 -24.23 18.13
CA GLU A 153 -23.27 -24.44 19.56
C GLU A 153 -24.54 -23.66 19.97
N GLY A 154 -24.79 -22.52 19.33
CA GLY A 154 -26.03 -21.74 19.46
C GLY A 154 -27.20 -22.23 18.59
N GLY A 155 -27.02 -23.31 17.83
CA GLY A 155 -28.05 -23.97 17.01
C GLY A 155 -28.11 -23.55 15.54
N ASP A 156 -27.28 -22.60 15.08
CA ASP A 156 -27.30 -22.13 13.69
C ASP A 156 -25.89 -21.80 13.17
N PRO A 157 -25.21 -22.76 12.53
CA PRO A 157 -23.80 -22.63 12.10
C PRO A 157 -23.59 -21.74 10.87
N ALA A 158 -24.64 -21.23 10.22
CA ALA A 158 -24.50 -20.54 8.94
C ALA A 158 -23.68 -19.24 9.04
N ILE A 159 -22.74 -19.04 8.12
CA ILE A 159 -22.05 -17.75 7.94
C ILE A 159 -22.66 -17.10 6.71
N ASP A 160 -23.60 -16.19 6.93
CA ASP A 160 -24.48 -15.64 5.89
C ASP A 160 -24.41 -14.12 5.77
N GLY A 161 -23.43 -13.49 6.43
CA GLY A 161 -23.21 -12.04 6.36
C GLY A 161 -24.49 -11.28 6.67
N TYR A 162 -24.98 -10.53 5.68
CA TYR A 162 -26.22 -9.74 5.78
C TYR A 162 -27.47 -10.38 5.18
N GLN A 163 -27.39 -11.60 4.63
CA GLN A 163 -28.48 -12.20 3.84
C GLN A 163 -29.82 -12.29 4.60
N ARG A 164 -29.77 -12.47 5.93
CA ARG A 164 -30.97 -12.53 6.78
C ARG A 164 -31.55 -11.19 7.19
N ARG A 165 -30.89 -10.07 6.82
CA ARG A 165 -31.31 -8.69 7.15
C ARG A 165 -31.65 -8.50 8.63
N SER A 166 -30.86 -9.13 9.50
CA SER A 166 -31.06 -9.13 10.94
C SER A 166 -29.82 -8.58 11.65
N PRO A 167 -29.91 -7.39 12.27
CA PRO A 167 -28.82 -6.83 13.08
C PRO A 167 -28.37 -7.78 14.19
N ALA A 168 -29.31 -8.53 14.78
CA ALA A 168 -29.01 -9.52 15.80
C ALA A 168 -28.18 -10.69 15.22
N ARG A 169 -28.48 -11.13 13.99
CA ARG A 169 -27.70 -12.18 13.32
C ARG A 169 -26.30 -11.69 12.96
N ALA A 170 -26.18 -10.49 12.38
CA ALA A 170 -24.88 -9.90 12.07
C ALA A 170 -24.03 -9.78 13.35
N ARG A 171 -24.62 -9.28 14.44
CA ARG A 171 -23.95 -9.22 15.74
C ARG A 171 -23.50 -10.60 16.24
N ALA A 172 -24.35 -11.62 16.12
CA ALA A 172 -24.00 -12.98 16.55
C ALA A 172 -22.80 -13.55 15.78
N GLN A 173 -22.74 -13.34 14.46
CA GLN A 173 -21.59 -13.73 13.63
C GLN A 173 -20.30 -12.99 14.05
N ILE A 174 -20.38 -11.68 14.33
CA ILE A 174 -19.23 -10.89 14.81
C ILE A 174 -18.75 -11.36 16.19
N VAL A 175 -19.67 -11.65 17.11
CA VAL A 175 -19.33 -12.20 18.44
C VAL A 175 -18.64 -13.54 18.31
N ALA A 176 -19.15 -14.44 17.47
CA ALA A 176 -18.53 -15.75 17.22
C ALA A 176 -17.12 -15.62 16.61
N LEU A 177 -16.89 -14.63 15.74
CA LEU A 177 -15.55 -14.30 15.25
C LEU A 177 -14.63 -13.81 16.37
N TYR A 178 -15.10 -12.87 17.19
CA TYR A 178 -14.33 -12.34 18.32
C TYR A 178 -13.92 -13.44 19.31
N GLU A 179 -14.86 -14.28 19.73
CA GLU A 179 -14.61 -15.43 20.62
C GLU A 179 -13.70 -16.48 19.96
N THR A 180 -13.78 -16.62 18.63
CA THR A 180 -12.84 -17.45 17.87
C THR A 180 -11.43 -16.94 17.95
N LEU A 181 -11.22 -15.65 17.71
CA LEU A 181 -9.90 -15.03 17.78
C LEU A 181 -9.32 -15.05 19.20
N GLN A 182 -10.16 -14.91 20.23
CA GLN A 182 -9.71 -15.05 21.62
C GLN A 182 -9.10 -16.44 21.90
N SER A 183 -9.62 -17.51 21.28
CA SER A 183 -9.07 -18.86 21.47
C SER A 183 -7.73 -19.15 20.77
N PHE A 184 -7.19 -18.18 20.05
CA PHE A 184 -5.83 -18.28 19.49
C PHE A 184 -4.78 -17.71 20.45
N ASP A 185 -5.16 -17.24 21.65
CA ASP A 185 -4.26 -16.78 22.71
C ASP A 185 -3.23 -15.74 22.23
N LEU A 186 -3.70 -14.80 21.38
CA LEU A 186 -2.84 -13.78 20.78
C LEU A 186 -2.28 -12.83 21.85
N THR A 187 -0.96 -12.67 21.84
CA THR A 187 -0.24 -11.74 22.71
C THR A 187 0.01 -10.42 21.98
N TYR A 188 -0.38 -9.32 22.63
CA TYR A 188 -0.20 -7.99 22.07
C TYR A 188 1.27 -7.57 22.08
N VAL A 189 1.79 -7.13 20.94
CA VAL A 189 3.14 -6.57 20.83
C VAL A 189 3.05 -5.07 20.55
N GLY A 190 3.72 -4.27 21.39
CA GLY A 190 3.75 -2.82 21.27
C GLY A 190 4.40 -2.34 19.97
N VAL A 191 3.92 -1.21 19.48
CA VAL A 191 4.49 -0.46 18.34
C VAL A 191 4.91 0.93 18.82
N PRO A 192 5.85 1.60 18.13
CA PRO A 192 6.16 2.99 18.44
C PRO A 192 4.89 3.86 18.41
N ALA A 193 4.81 4.85 19.29
CA ALA A 193 3.83 5.91 19.13
C ALA A 193 4.07 6.58 17.77
N SER A 194 3.02 6.88 17.00
CA SER A 194 3.03 7.46 15.64
C SER A 194 3.19 6.53 14.43
N PHE A 195 2.93 5.22 14.57
CA PHE A 195 2.97 4.29 13.43
C PHE A 195 2.06 4.70 12.26
N GLU A 196 0.98 5.45 12.50
CA GLU A 196 0.11 5.98 11.46
C GLU A 196 0.80 7.02 10.57
N ALA A 197 1.77 7.76 11.11
CA ALA A 197 2.50 8.79 10.37
C ALA A 197 3.62 8.20 9.51
N VAL A 198 4.43 7.32 10.10
CA VAL A 198 5.63 6.75 9.45
C VAL A 198 5.34 5.44 8.72
N GLY A 199 4.29 4.73 9.13
CA GLY A 199 4.02 3.37 8.69
C GLY A 199 4.60 2.32 9.64
N GLN A 200 4.34 1.05 9.32
CA GLN A 200 4.93 -0.10 9.98
C GLN A 200 4.79 -1.36 9.13
N LYS A 201 5.63 -2.36 9.42
CA LYS A 201 5.42 -3.72 8.92
C LYS A 201 4.13 -4.30 9.49
N VAL A 202 3.41 -4.99 8.62
CA VAL A 202 2.16 -5.66 8.94
C VAL A 202 2.41 -7.16 8.99
N ARG A 203 2.03 -7.80 10.09
CA ARG A 203 1.90 -9.25 10.13
C ARG A 203 0.62 -9.64 9.41
N LEU A 204 0.74 -10.44 8.36
CA LEU A 204 -0.39 -11.02 7.66
C LEU A 204 -1.07 -12.08 8.53
N PRO A 205 -2.32 -12.47 8.21
CA PRO A 205 -3.11 -13.41 8.99
C PRO A 205 -2.38 -14.70 9.42
N ASP A 206 -1.56 -15.28 8.56
CA ASP A 206 -0.79 -16.48 8.86
C ASP A 206 0.30 -16.23 9.89
N MET A 207 1.04 -15.13 9.75
CA MET A 207 2.06 -14.73 10.71
C MET A 207 1.45 -14.47 12.09
N VAL A 208 0.33 -13.72 12.16
CA VAL A 208 -0.37 -13.44 13.43
C VAL A 208 -0.77 -14.73 14.15
N LEU A 209 -1.36 -15.67 13.42
CA LEU A 209 -1.89 -16.90 14.00
C LEU A 209 -0.80 -17.95 14.29
N ALA A 210 0.28 -17.99 13.50
CA ALA A 210 1.39 -18.92 13.72
C ALA A 210 2.32 -18.47 14.85
N GLU A 211 2.59 -17.17 14.95
CA GLU A 211 3.44 -16.60 16.00
C GLU A 211 2.67 -16.40 17.31
N GLY A 212 1.34 -16.24 17.24
CA GLY A 212 0.53 -15.84 18.40
C GLY A 212 0.83 -14.40 18.84
N LEU A 213 1.34 -13.56 17.94
CA LEU A 213 1.77 -12.19 18.21
C LEU A 213 1.10 -11.23 17.22
N GLY A 214 0.69 -10.07 17.71
CA GLY A 214 0.17 -9.01 16.85
C GLY A 214 0.00 -7.69 17.58
N ASN A 215 0.02 -6.59 16.84
CA ASN A 215 -0.36 -5.27 17.35
C ASN A 215 -1.82 -4.93 16.95
N CYS A 216 -2.28 -3.73 17.30
CA CYS A 216 -3.64 -3.28 16.99
C CYS A 216 -3.95 -3.28 15.49
N LEU A 217 -2.99 -2.95 14.63
CA LEU A 217 -3.17 -2.94 13.17
C LEU A 217 -3.23 -4.37 12.62
N ASP A 218 -2.29 -5.23 13.00
CA ASP A 218 -2.21 -6.63 12.58
C ASP A 218 -3.55 -7.35 12.85
N VAL A 219 -4.04 -7.23 14.09
CA VAL A 219 -5.29 -7.88 14.53
C VAL A 219 -6.50 -7.24 13.86
N SER A 220 -6.52 -5.92 13.67
CA SER A 220 -7.62 -5.25 12.96
C SER A 220 -7.74 -5.74 11.51
N LEU A 221 -6.61 -5.92 10.83
CA LEU A 221 -6.57 -6.40 9.46
C LEU A 221 -6.99 -7.88 9.35
N LEU A 222 -6.58 -8.73 10.30
CA LEU A 222 -7.05 -10.10 10.40
C LEU A 222 -8.57 -10.17 10.60
N VAL A 223 -9.11 -9.36 11.50
CA VAL A 223 -10.56 -9.29 11.75
C VAL A 223 -11.29 -8.81 10.49
N ALA A 224 -10.81 -7.75 9.84
CA ALA A 224 -11.39 -7.25 8.60
C ALA A 224 -11.37 -8.29 7.48
N ALA A 225 -10.29 -9.05 7.33
CA ALA A 225 -10.19 -10.13 6.36
C ALA A 225 -11.22 -11.23 6.62
N CYS A 226 -11.43 -11.60 7.89
CA CYS A 226 -12.46 -12.55 8.27
C CYS A 226 -13.87 -12.01 8.00
N LEU A 227 -14.15 -10.76 8.36
CA LEU A 227 -15.45 -10.10 8.14
C LEU A 227 -15.80 -10.03 6.65
N GLU A 228 -14.88 -9.60 5.80
CA GLU A 228 -15.05 -9.58 4.34
C GLU A 228 -15.36 -10.99 3.82
N GLN A 229 -14.60 -12.00 4.25
CA GLN A 229 -14.82 -13.39 3.84
C GLN A 229 -16.16 -13.96 4.35
N MET A 230 -16.69 -13.44 5.45
CA MET A 230 -18.03 -13.76 5.98
C MET A 230 -19.16 -13.07 5.21
N GLY A 231 -18.85 -12.26 4.19
CA GLY A 231 -19.82 -11.47 3.43
C GLY A 231 -20.33 -10.24 4.20
N MET A 232 -19.50 -9.70 5.10
CA MET A 232 -19.75 -8.46 5.82
C MET A 232 -18.92 -7.31 5.25
N HIS A 233 -19.28 -6.07 5.59
CA HIS A 233 -18.58 -4.88 5.12
C HIS A 233 -17.62 -4.37 6.22
N PRO A 234 -16.33 -4.72 6.19
CA PRO A 234 -15.40 -4.32 7.21
C PRO A 234 -15.07 -2.83 7.14
N LEU A 235 -14.74 -2.28 8.30
CA LEU A 235 -14.19 -0.95 8.51
C LEU A 235 -12.87 -1.09 9.26
N ILE A 236 -11.89 -0.28 8.90
CA ILE A 236 -10.68 -0.08 9.71
C ILE A 236 -10.73 1.36 10.21
N VAL A 237 -10.85 1.53 11.52
CA VAL A 237 -10.83 2.84 12.15
C VAL A 237 -9.42 3.12 12.66
N MET A 238 -8.83 4.21 12.18
CA MET A 238 -7.50 4.65 12.55
C MET A 238 -7.60 5.87 13.48
N LEU A 239 -7.00 5.76 14.65
CA LEU A 239 -6.78 6.86 15.59
C LEU A 239 -5.27 7.04 15.79
N GLN A 240 -4.88 8.16 16.41
CA GLN A 240 -3.48 8.37 16.77
C GLN A 240 -3.00 7.22 17.69
N GLY A 241 -2.01 6.45 17.24
CA GLY A 241 -1.45 5.32 17.99
C GLY A 241 -2.37 4.10 18.16
N HIS A 242 -3.51 4.02 17.47
CA HIS A 242 -4.40 2.84 17.58
C HIS A 242 -5.20 2.56 16.31
N ALA A 243 -5.50 1.28 16.07
CA ALA A 243 -6.40 0.84 15.03
C ALA A 243 -7.37 -0.20 15.60
N PHE A 244 -8.63 -0.17 15.15
CA PHE A 244 -9.60 -1.20 15.47
C PHE A 244 -10.51 -1.51 14.29
N PRO A 245 -10.97 -2.78 14.17
CA PRO A 245 -11.89 -3.17 13.13
C PRO A 245 -13.33 -2.82 13.52
N GLY A 246 -14.18 -2.67 12.52
CA GLY A 246 -15.63 -2.57 12.68
C GLY A 246 -16.35 -3.27 11.54
N ALA A 247 -17.66 -3.46 11.70
CA ALA A 247 -18.56 -3.85 10.64
C ALA A 247 -19.93 -3.23 10.91
N TRP A 248 -20.67 -2.97 9.84
CA TRP A 248 -22.08 -2.59 9.95
C TRP A 248 -22.91 -3.77 10.44
N LEU A 249 -24.01 -3.50 11.15
CA LEU A 249 -24.98 -4.53 11.55
C LEU A 249 -26.10 -4.73 10.50
N VAL A 250 -26.16 -3.84 9.52
CA VAL A 250 -27.12 -3.82 8.42
C VAL A 250 -26.38 -3.55 7.11
N ASP A 251 -26.97 -4.00 6.01
CA ASP A 251 -26.43 -3.79 4.67
C ASP A 251 -26.95 -2.47 4.10
N ASP A 252 -26.34 -1.37 4.52
CA ASP A 252 -26.70 0.00 4.12
C ASP A 252 -25.71 0.60 3.09
N ARG A 253 -24.97 -0.24 2.35
CA ARG A 253 -24.05 0.22 1.30
C ARG A 253 -24.79 0.66 0.03
#